data_AF-A0A0S8IWZ1-F1
#
_entry.id   AF-A0A0S8IWZ1-F1
#
_cell.length_a   1.000
_cell.length_b   1.000
_cell.length_c   1.000
_cell.angle_alpha   90.00
_cell.angle_beta   90.00
_cell.angle_gamma   90.00
#
_symmetry.space_group_name_H-M   'P 1'
#
loop_
_entity.id
_entity.type
_entity.pdbx_description
1 polymer ?
#
loop_
_entity_poly.entity_id
_entity_poly.type
_entity_poly.pdbx_seq_one_letter_code
_entity_poly.pdbx_strand_id
1 'polypeptide(L)'
;GVVGYSTQLYIPIRSSLDPAIDENDPSDWRSFKAFLERKQYGQQSMIARMFYRRGTWANQFGIKERMGFWGFFREQFSDKKLWFIPIFLGILGIWEQIRRKKREGTVLLFLVLACTVGLVLYMNFADGTKPDLLTGEIIHIEVRDRDYFFTPGFMFFALVMGLGISALLVNLGSWLEMKRRALAKPSVGVLSVIVLGLTILPLNKGLHSHNNRSGNYLPWDYAWNLLNSCDKDAIIFTNGDNDTFPLWFLQSVEKIREDVRVVNLSLINTNWYIKQMKHQWGVPISFTDKEIDRLSFRRTEDGKILRIQDQMIDNILEANNWEYPVYFAVTVSSENKVYKGKSIEDHLRMEGMAYRVVKETGEMMVEPDIMRDKLFNVFRFRAVNDPKVHKDENDNRLLANYTSCFLALADTLRKAKEYGEAIQVTKKVSELLPEDWRPYAYLMQLYGESDQPQDSIDKVFEKANQVVQASEELKSEDFIERLYFNLGYTYKRTGQTQKAIDSMNRILAMNKSFRPALDALVNIYYTNKDKEALTELFENWISNNPTDAQAVAMLNQLRSPDFKFSSPPK
;
A
#
# COMPACT_ATOMS: atom_id res chain seq x y z
N GLY A 1 -35.43 -0.23 19.28
CA GLY A 1 -34.46 0.67 19.92
C GLY A 1 -33.72 -0.05 21.03
N VAL A 2 -34.30 -0.16 22.22
CA VAL A 2 -33.66 -0.70 23.44
C VAL A 2 -33.08 -2.11 23.26
N VAL A 3 -33.84 -3.06 22.71
CA VAL A 3 -33.37 -4.43 22.41
C VAL A 3 -32.24 -4.46 21.37
N GLY A 4 -32.18 -3.47 20.49
CA GLY A 4 -31.07 -3.35 19.53
C GLY A 4 -29.79 -2.83 20.18
N TYR A 5 -29.90 -1.92 21.14
CA TYR A 5 -28.76 -1.40 21.90
C TYR A 5 -28.28 -2.38 22.98
N SER A 6 -29.13 -3.28 23.47
CA SER A 6 -28.70 -4.28 24.47
C SER A 6 -27.62 -5.22 23.94
N THR A 7 -27.50 -5.39 22.62
CA THR A 7 -26.40 -6.17 22.02
C THR A 7 -25.04 -5.52 22.25
N GLN A 8 -24.96 -4.22 22.56
CA GLN A 8 -23.71 -3.51 22.84
C GLN A 8 -23.25 -3.65 24.31
N LEU A 9 -24.10 -4.18 25.20
CA LEU A 9 -23.77 -4.31 26.63
C LEU A 9 -22.65 -5.34 26.90
N TYR A 10 -22.30 -6.18 25.92
CA TYR A 10 -21.14 -7.08 26.06
C TYR A 10 -19.81 -6.31 26.11
N ILE A 11 -19.75 -5.10 25.54
CA ILE A 11 -18.53 -4.31 25.42
C ILE A 11 -17.95 -3.93 26.80
N PRO A 12 -18.69 -3.27 27.70
CA PRO A 12 -18.16 -2.94 29.03
C PRO A 12 -17.81 -4.19 29.85
N ILE A 13 -18.56 -5.28 29.68
CA ILE A 13 -18.26 -6.57 30.32
C ILE A 13 -16.93 -7.15 29.80
N ARG A 14 -16.67 -7.04 28.49
CA ARG A 14 -15.42 -7.55 27.91
C ARG A 14 -14.23 -6.69 28.30
N SER A 15 -14.39 -5.37 28.29
CA SER A 15 -13.36 -4.40 28.69
C SER A 15 -12.99 -4.54 30.17
N SER A 16 -13.97 -4.79 31.06
CA SER A 16 -13.68 -5.05 32.49
C SER A 16 -12.87 -6.32 32.77
N LEU A 17 -12.60 -7.14 31.76
CA LEU A 17 -11.72 -8.32 31.85
C LEU A 17 -10.30 -8.03 31.36
N ASP A 18 -9.94 -6.75 31.16
CA ASP A 18 -8.62 -6.29 30.72
C ASP A 18 -8.10 -7.08 29.50
N PRO A 19 -8.82 -7.04 28.35
CA PRO A 19 -8.35 -7.75 27.17
C PRO A 19 -7.00 -7.18 26.71
N ALA A 20 -6.20 -8.01 26.04
CA ALA A 20 -4.85 -7.65 25.61
C ALA A 20 -4.78 -6.32 24.85
N ILE A 21 -5.82 -6.03 24.04
CA ILE A 21 -6.08 -4.74 23.41
C ILE A 21 -7.47 -4.28 23.85
N ASP A 22 -7.57 -3.12 24.49
CA ASP A 22 -8.85 -2.58 25.00
C ASP A 22 -9.14 -1.17 24.44
N GLU A 23 -9.58 -1.13 23.18
CA GLU A 23 -9.75 0.14 22.46
C GLU A 23 -10.69 1.12 23.16
N ASN A 24 -10.11 2.21 23.68
CA ASN A 24 -10.76 3.28 24.44
C ASN A 24 -11.24 2.90 25.84
N ASP A 25 -10.90 1.72 26.37
CA ASP A 25 -11.25 1.27 27.72
C ASP A 25 -12.72 1.58 28.11
N PRO A 26 -13.71 0.98 27.41
CA PRO A 26 -15.12 1.23 27.66
C PRO A 26 -15.67 0.47 28.89
N SER A 27 -14.86 0.23 29.93
CA SER A 27 -15.20 -0.58 31.10
C SER A 27 -16.27 0.06 31.99
N ASP A 28 -16.31 1.40 32.04
CA ASP A 28 -17.31 2.17 32.80
C ASP A 28 -18.36 2.85 31.91
N TRP A 29 -19.51 3.25 32.48
CA TRP A 29 -20.62 3.83 31.72
C TRP A 29 -20.26 5.11 30.95
N ARG A 30 -19.36 5.94 31.48
CA ARG A 30 -18.95 7.19 30.83
C ARG A 30 -18.10 6.89 29.62
N SER A 31 -17.11 6.00 29.76
CA SER A 31 -16.20 5.59 28.68
C SER A 31 -16.94 4.77 27.62
N PHE A 32 -17.85 3.88 28.03
CA PHE A 32 -18.75 3.16 27.13
C PHE A 32 -19.65 4.08 26.30
N LYS A 33 -20.25 5.10 26.93
CA LYS A 33 -21.04 6.09 26.19
C LYS A 33 -20.16 6.86 25.19
N ALA A 34 -18.96 7.27 25.60
CA ALA A 34 -18.03 7.98 24.72
C ALA A 34 -17.59 7.11 23.54
N PHE A 35 -17.36 5.81 23.78
CA PHE A 35 -17.05 4.80 22.76
C PHE A 35 -18.18 4.69 21.73
N LEU A 36 -19.44 4.52 22.17
CA LEU A 36 -20.59 4.45 21.28
C LEU A 36 -20.81 5.74 20.49
N GLU A 37 -20.56 6.89 21.11
CA GLU A 37 -20.62 8.19 20.45
C GLU A 37 -19.40 8.47 19.56
N ARG A 38 -18.37 7.61 19.57
CA ARG A 38 -17.12 7.79 18.82
C ARG A 38 -16.44 9.14 19.09
N LYS A 39 -16.52 9.65 20.33
CA LYS A 39 -15.97 10.97 20.72
C LYS A 39 -14.48 11.11 20.42
N GLN A 40 -13.75 10.00 20.41
CA GLN A 40 -12.31 9.94 20.16
C GLN A 40 -11.88 10.33 18.74
N TYR A 41 -12.76 10.25 17.74
CA TYR A 41 -12.40 10.54 16.34
C TYR A 41 -12.80 11.96 15.88
N GLY A 42 -13.33 12.78 16.78
CA GLY A 42 -14.04 14.01 16.43
C GLY A 42 -15.35 13.71 15.70
N GLN A 43 -16.26 14.68 15.66
CA GLN A 43 -17.53 14.54 14.95
C GLN A 43 -17.70 15.66 13.93
N GLN A 44 -17.66 15.32 12.64
CA GLN A 44 -18.32 16.12 11.61
C GLN A 44 -19.77 15.64 11.50
N SER A 45 -20.73 16.57 11.47
CA SER A 45 -22.13 16.22 11.25
C SER A 45 -22.28 15.52 9.89
N MET A 46 -22.70 14.25 9.91
CA MET A 46 -22.95 13.49 8.67
C MET A 46 -24.02 14.14 7.79
N ILE A 47 -24.99 14.82 8.42
CA ILE A 47 -26.02 15.58 7.70
C ILE A 47 -25.40 16.78 6.99
N ALA A 48 -24.54 17.55 7.66
CA ALA A 48 -23.83 18.66 7.02
C ALA A 48 -22.90 18.16 5.90
N ARG A 49 -22.20 17.06 6.16
CA ARG A 49 -21.30 16.41 5.20
C ARG A 49 -22.04 15.95 3.95
N MET A 50 -23.29 15.49 4.03
CA MET A 50 -24.08 15.07 2.87
C MET A 50 -24.29 16.21 1.85
N PHE A 51 -24.45 17.45 2.32
CA PHE A 51 -24.75 18.59 1.44
C PHE A 51 -23.52 19.24 0.80
N TYR A 52 -22.33 19.07 1.38
CA TYR A 52 -21.09 19.54 0.78
C TYR A 52 -20.28 18.41 0.15
N ARG A 53 -20.34 18.32 -1.17
CA ARG A 53 -19.73 17.26 -1.97
C ARG A 53 -18.20 17.22 -1.81
N ARG A 54 -17.65 16.09 -1.34
CA ARG A 54 -16.21 15.83 -1.13
C ARG A 54 -15.50 15.17 -2.32
N GLY A 55 -16.26 14.90 -3.37
CA GLY A 55 -15.74 14.44 -4.64
C GLY A 55 -16.69 14.74 -5.78
N THR A 56 -16.21 14.55 -7.00
CA THR A 56 -17.02 14.77 -8.21
C THR A 56 -18.15 13.75 -8.30
N TRP A 57 -19.27 14.16 -8.90
CA TRP A 57 -20.40 13.25 -9.13
C TRP A 57 -20.02 12.08 -10.03
N ALA A 58 -19.19 12.33 -11.03
CA ALA A 58 -18.67 11.30 -11.93
C ALA A 58 -17.86 10.24 -11.17
N ASN A 59 -17.02 10.65 -10.21
CA ASN A 59 -16.22 9.69 -9.43
C ASN A 59 -17.09 8.89 -8.46
N GLN A 60 -18.01 9.55 -7.75
CA GLN A 60 -18.84 8.87 -6.76
C GLN A 60 -19.89 7.94 -7.35
N PHE A 61 -20.63 8.39 -8.37
CA PHE A 61 -21.61 7.53 -9.01
C PHE A 61 -20.95 6.58 -10.00
N GLY A 62 -19.85 6.96 -10.63
CA GLY A 62 -19.18 6.17 -11.67
C GLY A 62 -18.34 5.01 -11.13
N ILE A 63 -17.19 4.80 -11.77
CA ILE A 63 -16.34 3.62 -11.59
C ILE A 63 -14.98 3.94 -10.96
N LYS A 64 -14.87 5.09 -10.29
CA LYS A 64 -13.62 5.48 -9.62
C LYS A 64 -13.25 4.41 -8.60
N GLU A 65 -11.98 4.02 -8.60
CA GLU A 65 -11.44 3.03 -7.67
C GLU A 65 -11.78 3.38 -6.21
N ARG A 66 -12.02 2.37 -5.38
CA ARG A 66 -12.27 2.49 -3.93
C ARG A 66 -13.50 3.26 -3.48
N MET A 67 -14.26 3.90 -4.37
CA MET A 67 -15.44 4.68 -3.98
C MET A 67 -16.59 4.71 -4.98
N GLY A 68 -16.37 4.33 -6.23
CA GLY A 68 -17.33 4.44 -7.31
C GLY A 68 -18.50 3.47 -7.15
N PHE A 69 -19.70 4.00 -6.93
CA PHE A 69 -20.92 3.24 -6.75
C PHE A 69 -21.18 2.24 -7.89
N TRP A 70 -21.18 2.70 -9.14
CA TRP A 70 -21.37 1.81 -10.29
C TRP A 70 -20.19 0.87 -10.49
N GLY A 71 -18.98 1.26 -10.07
CA GLY A 71 -17.81 0.36 -10.03
C GLY A 71 -18.12 -0.89 -9.22
N PHE A 72 -18.57 -0.70 -7.97
CA PHE A 72 -18.91 -1.78 -7.05
C PHE A 72 -20.10 -2.62 -7.52
N PHE A 73 -21.20 -1.98 -7.95
CA PHE A 73 -22.38 -2.71 -8.43
C PHE A 73 -22.10 -3.52 -9.69
N ARG A 74 -21.27 -2.98 -10.59
CA ARG A 74 -20.82 -3.69 -11.79
C ARG A 74 -20.01 -4.92 -11.40
N GLU A 75 -19.02 -4.75 -10.53
CA GLU A 75 -18.14 -5.85 -10.10
C GLU A 75 -18.90 -6.96 -9.36
N GLN A 76 -19.85 -6.58 -8.51
CA GLN A 76 -20.68 -7.50 -7.73
C GLN A 76 -21.60 -8.37 -8.60
N PHE A 77 -22.23 -7.80 -9.64
CA PHE A 77 -23.34 -8.47 -10.34
C PHE A 77 -23.06 -8.82 -11.81
N SER A 78 -22.00 -8.32 -12.43
CA SER A 78 -21.77 -8.53 -13.87
C SER A 78 -20.30 -8.44 -14.29
N ASP A 79 -20.02 -8.87 -15.53
CA ASP A 79 -18.82 -8.46 -16.26
C ASP A 79 -18.96 -7.03 -16.80
N LYS A 80 -17.82 -6.40 -17.14
CA LYS A 80 -17.74 -5.08 -17.79
C LYS A 80 -18.64 -4.97 -19.02
N LYS A 81 -18.85 -6.05 -19.78
CA LYS A 81 -19.65 -6.03 -21.03
C LYS A 81 -21.17 -6.13 -20.83
N LEU A 82 -21.63 -6.74 -19.75
CA LEU A 82 -23.06 -7.11 -19.54
C LEU A 82 -23.73 -6.35 -18.38
N TRP A 83 -23.12 -5.26 -17.93
CA TRP A 83 -23.50 -4.51 -16.72
C TRP A 83 -24.97 -4.01 -16.70
N PHE A 84 -25.59 -3.84 -17.86
CA PHE A 84 -26.97 -3.35 -17.99
C PHE A 84 -28.02 -4.41 -17.63
N ILE A 85 -27.68 -5.72 -17.69
CA ILE A 85 -28.64 -6.81 -17.43
C ILE A 85 -29.13 -6.79 -15.98
N PRO A 86 -28.26 -6.75 -14.94
CA PRO A 86 -28.69 -6.61 -13.55
C PRO A 86 -29.62 -5.40 -13.31
N ILE A 87 -29.29 -4.25 -13.92
CA ILE A 87 -30.07 -3.01 -13.78
C ILE A 87 -31.47 -3.16 -14.38
N PHE A 88 -31.55 -3.71 -15.59
CA PHE A 88 -32.84 -3.98 -16.23
C PHE A 88 -33.71 -4.91 -15.37
N LEU A 89 -33.14 -6.01 -14.87
CA LEU A 89 -33.85 -6.96 -14.01
C LEU A 89 -34.30 -6.33 -12.70
N GLY A 90 -33.45 -5.53 -12.05
CA GLY A 90 -33.79 -4.83 -10.82
C GLY A 90 -34.93 -3.83 -11.01
N ILE A 91 -34.89 -3.01 -12.08
CA ILE A 91 -35.95 -2.06 -12.43
C ILE A 91 -37.26 -2.81 -12.72
N LEU A 92 -37.20 -3.87 -13.52
CA LEU A 92 -38.37 -4.68 -13.86
C LEU A 92 -39.00 -5.31 -12.60
N GLY A 93 -38.18 -5.83 -11.69
CA GLY A 93 -38.66 -6.43 -10.46
C GLY A 93 -39.36 -5.45 -9.52
N ILE A 94 -38.79 -4.25 -9.35
CA ILE A 94 -39.44 -3.18 -8.58
C ILE A 94 -40.76 -2.77 -9.25
N TRP A 95 -40.73 -2.54 -10.57
CA TRP A 95 -41.91 -2.11 -11.31
C TRP A 95 -43.05 -3.13 -11.19
N GLU A 96 -42.75 -4.41 -11.37
CA GLU A 96 -43.74 -5.48 -11.26
C GLU A 96 -44.29 -5.59 -9.83
N GLN A 97 -43.43 -5.48 -8.81
CA GLN A 97 -43.85 -5.51 -7.42
C GLN A 97 -44.77 -4.33 -7.07
N ILE A 98 -44.46 -3.12 -7.56
CA ILE A 98 -45.33 -1.95 -7.37
C ILE A 98 -46.67 -2.13 -8.09
N ARG A 99 -46.64 -2.65 -9.33
CA ARG A 99 -47.84 -2.91 -10.13
C ARG A 99 -48.78 -3.90 -9.44
N ARG A 100 -48.24 -4.99 -8.87
CA ARG A 100 -49.03 -6.03 -8.19
C ARG A 100 -49.42 -5.64 -6.77
N LYS A 101 -48.50 -5.03 -6.03
CA LYS A 101 -48.64 -4.72 -4.60
C LYS A 101 -47.98 -3.38 -4.25
N LYS A 102 -48.68 -2.29 -4.57
CA LYS A 102 -48.19 -0.91 -4.41
C LYS A 102 -47.51 -0.64 -3.07
N ARG A 103 -48.13 -1.00 -1.94
CA ARG A 103 -47.57 -0.74 -0.60
C ARG A 103 -46.22 -1.43 -0.40
N GLU A 104 -46.13 -2.72 -0.67
CA GLU A 104 -44.91 -3.51 -0.50
C GLU A 104 -43.82 -3.06 -1.49
N GLY A 105 -44.19 -2.83 -2.75
CA GLY A 105 -43.27 -2.36 -3.79
C GLY A 105 -42.68 -0.98 -3.49
N THR A 106 -43.48 -0.03 -2.97
CA THR A 106 -42.98 1.30 -2.59
C THR A 106 -42.00 1.23 -1.42
N VAL A 107 -42.26 0.39 -0.41
CA VAL A 107 -41.32 0.18 0.71
C VAL A 107 -40.02 -0.43 0.21
N LEU A 108 -40.09 -1.43 -0.66
CA LEU A 108 -38.92 -2.07 -1.24
C LEU A 108 -38.11 -1.10 -2.11
N LEU A 109 -38.76 -0.27 -2.93
CA LEU A 109 -38.11 0.79 -3.70
C LEU A 109 -37.38 1.77 -2.77
N PHE A 110 -38.03 2.21 -1.68
CA PHE A 110 -37.40 3.11 -0.72
C PHE A 110 -36.16 2.47 -0.07
N LEU A 111 -36.23 1.21 0.34
CA LEU A 111 -35.08 0.50 0.91
C LEU A 111 -33.93 0.37 -0.10
N VAL A 112 -34.23 0.00 -1.35
CA VAL A 112 -33.22 -0.06 -2.41
C VAL A 112 -32.58 1.31 -2.60
N LEU A 113 -33.37 2.38 -2.75
CA LEU A 113 -32.82 3.73 -2.94
C LEU A 113 -32.01 4.19 -1.72
N ALA A 114 -32.51 4.01 -0.51
CA ALA A 114 -31.83 4.40 0.72
C ALA A 114 -30.48 3.68 0.90
N CYS A 115 -30.44 2.37 0.63
CA CYS A 115 -29.24 1.55 0.76
C CYS A 115 -28.31 1.58 -0.46
N THR A 116 -28.65 2.32 -1.52
CA THR A 116 -27.82 2.48 -2.72
C THR A 116 -27.46 3.94 -2.94
N VAL A 117 -28.21 4.63 -3.79
CA VAL A 117 -28.02 6.05 -4.15
C VAL A 117 -28.04 6.93 -2.89
N GLY A 118 -28.91 6.64 -1.93
CA GLY A 118 -29.00 7.36 -0.66
C GLY A 118 -27.70 7.29 0.16
N LEU A 119 -27.02 6.14 0.19
CA LEU A 119 -25.73 6.00 0.86
C LEU A 119 -24.61 6.78 0.16
N VAL A 120 -24.63 6.89 -1.17
CA VAL A 120 -23.67 7.73 -1.90
C VAL A 120 -23.77 9.19 -1.43
N LEU A 121 -25.00 9.69 -1.27
CA LEU A 121 -25.27 11.03 -0.78
C LEU A 121 -24.86 11.18 0.68
N TYR A 122 -25.26 10.24 1.54
CA TYR A 122 -25.04 10.30 2.98
C TYR A 122 -23.55 10.16 3.36
N MET A 123 -22.86 9.18 2.78
CA MET A 123 -21.45 8.89 3.10
C MET A 123 -20.51 9.91 2.45
N ASN A 124 -20.83 10.33 1.22
CA ASN A 124 -20.10 11.34 0.48
C ASN A 124 -18.57 11.14 0.56
N PHE A 125 -18.09 10.04 -0.02
CA PHE A 125 -16.69 9.63 -0.07
C PHE A 125 -15.80 10.65 -0.78
N ALA A 126 -14.54 10.76 -0.38
CA ALA A 126 -13.62 11.75 -0.93
C ALA A 126 -12.76 11.18 -2.06
N ASP A 127 -12.55 11.95 -3.12
CA ASP A 127 -11.71 11.54 -4.27
C ASP A 127 -10.40 12.34 -4.35
N GLY A 128 -10.07 13.15 -3.33
CA GLY A 128 -8.91 14.03 -3.33
C GLY A 128 -9.00 15.23 -4.27
N THR A 129 -10.13 15.45 -4.95
CA THR A 129 -10.28 16.58 -5.89
C THR A 129 -10.74 17.87 -5.22
N LYS A 130 -11.14 17.79 -3.95
CA LYS A 130 -11.72 18.92 -3.21
C LYS A 130 -11.07 19.09 -1.85
N PRO A 131 -10.89 20.34 -1.38
CA PRO A 131 -10.40 20.62 -0.04
C PRO A 131 -11.47 20.35 1.03
N ASP A 132 -11.04 20.08 2.25
CA ASP A 132 -11.90 19.94 3.41
C ASP A 132 -12.49 21.31 3.75
N LEU A 133 -13.78 21.32 4.09
CA LEU A 133 -14.52 22.53 4.40
C LEU A 133 -13.96 23.32 5.59
N LEU A 134 -13.39 22.62 6.57
CA LEU A 134 -13.00 23.20 7.84
C LEU A 134 -11.51 23.54 7.87
N THR A 135 -10.67 22.74 7.20
CA THR A 135 -9.22 22.93 7.21
C THR A 135 -8.67 23.56 5.95
N GLY A 136 -9.42 23.54 4.83
CA GLY A 136 -8.94 24.02 3.52
C GLY A 136 -7.88 23.11 2.88
N GLU A 137 -7.48 22.02 3.55
CA GLU A 137 -6.51 21.06 3.05
C GLU A 137 -7.15 20.08 2.08
N ILE A 138 -6.39 19.57 1.09
CA ILE A 138 -6.89 18.56 0.15
C ILE A 138 -7.33 17.33 0.95
N ILE A 139 -8.60 16.93 0.79
CA ILE A 139 -9.14 15.78 1.50
C ILE A 139 -8.41 14.52 1.07
N HIS A 140 -7.96 13.71 2.03
CA HIS A 140 -7.32 12.42 1.73
C HIS A 140 -8.22 11.52 0.86
N ILE A 141 -7.59 10.90 -0.15
CA ILE A 141 -8.20 9.90 -1.02
C ILE A 141 -8.61 8.69 -0.17
N GLU A 142 -9.71 8.03 -0.54
CA GLU A 142 -10.09 6.78 0.13
C GLU A 142 -8.98 5.72 -0.01
N VAL A 143 -8.47 5.28 1.13
CA VAL A 143 -7.32 4.34 1.21
C VAL A 143 -7.72 2.87 1.04
N ARG A 144 -9.02 2.57 1.06
CA ARG A 144 -9.57 1.21 0.95
C ARG A 144 -10.91 1.22 0.26
N ASP A 145 -11.27 0.08 -0.34
CA ASP A 145 -12.58 -0.11 -0.94
C ASP A 145 -13.70 0.14 0.08
N ARG A 146 -14.72 0.86 -0.39
CA ARG A 146 -15.90 1.27 0.38
C ARG A 146 -17.16 0.50 0.00
N ASP A 147 -17.01 -0.58 -0.75
CA ASP A 147 -18.07 -1.48 -1.20
C ASP A 147 -18.89 -2.05 -0.03
N TYR A 148 -18.26 -2.34 1.11
CA TYR A 148 -18.91 -2.89 2.29
C TYR A 148 -20.04 -2.00 2.85
N PHE A 149 -20.00 -0.68 2.64
CA PHE A 149 -21.11 0.20 3.02
C PHE A 149 -22.38 -0.10 2.21
N PHE A 150 -22.24 -0.60 0.98
CA PHE A 150 -23.33 -0.95 0.09
C PHE A 150 -23.81 -2.39 0.29
N THR A 151 -23.30 -3.15 1.27
CA THR A 151 -23.75 -4.54 1.54
C THR A 151 -25.28 -4.67 1.62
N PRO A 152 -26.00 -3.82 2.39
CA PRO A 152 -27.47 -3.87 2.38
C PRO A 152 -28.06 -3.55 1.00
N GLY A 153 -27.45 -2.62 0.26
CA GLY A 153 -27.83 -2.27 -1.10
C GLY A 153 -27.69 -3.45 -2.06
N PHE A 154 -26.59 -4.19 -1.99
CA PHE A 154 -26.38 -5.42 -2.78
C PHE A 154 -27.45 -6.47 -2.47
N MET A 155 -27.77 -6.68 -1.18
CA MET A 155 -28.79 -7.66 -0.77
C MET A 155 -30.18 -7.29 -1.30
N PHE A 156 -30.61 -6.05 -1.10
CA PHE A 156 -31.93 -5.60 -1.60
C PHE A 156 -32.00 -5.60 -3.12
N PHE A 157 -30.92 -5.20 -3.79
CA PHE A 157 -30.83 -5.20 -5.24
C PHE A 157 -30.90 -6.62 -5.82
N ALA A 158 -30.21 -7.58 -5.21
CA ALA A 158 -30.30 -8.99 -5.58
C ALA A 158 -31.74 -9.53 -5.47
N LEU A 159 -32.45 -9.14 -4.40
CA LEU A 159 -33.86 -9.51 -4.22
C LEU A 159 -34.74 -8.97 -5.35
N VAL A 160 -34.62 -7.68 -5.72
CA VAL A 160 -35.43 -7.13 -6.82
C VAL A 160 -35.04 -7.69 -8.18
N MET A 161 -33.77 -8.03 -8.42
CA MET A 161 -33.40 -8.79 -9.62
C MET A 161 -34.11 -10.15 -9.67
N GLY A 162 -34.18 -10.87 -8.56
CA GLY A 162 -34.92 -12.14 -8.46
C GLY A 162 -36.41 -11.96 -8.80
N LEU A 163 -37.03 -10.89 -8.31
CA LEU A 163 -38.41 -10.53 -8.67
C LEU A 163 -38.55 -10.21 -10.17
N GLY A 164 -37.59 -9.52 -10.77
CA GLY A 164 -37.58 -9.22 -12.19
C GLY A 164 -37.48 -10.48 -13.05
N ILE A 165 -36.62 -11.41 -12.67
CA ILE A 165 -36.51 -12.71 -13.35
C ILE A 165 -37.82 -13.50 -13.21
N SER A 166 -38.41 -13.54 -12.00
CA SER A 166 -39.69 -14.18 -11.77
C SER A 166 -40.80 -13.58 -12.64
N ALA A 167 -40.84 -12.24 -12.78
CA ALA A 167 -41.79 -11.56 -13.64
C ALA A 167 -41.66 -12.00 -15.11
N LEU A 168 -40.42 -12.10 -15.63
CA LEU A 168 -40.16 -12.59 -16.98
C LEU A 168 -40.62 -14.04 -17.17
N LEU A 169 -40.31 -14.92 -16.21
CA LEU A 169 -40.69 -16.33 -16.25
C LEU A 169 -42.22 -16.52 -16.24
N VAL A 170 -42.93 -15.78 -15.39
CA VAL A 170 -44.39 -15.82 -15.31
C VAL A 170 -45.03 -15.29 -16.59
N ASN A 171 -44.55 -14.17 -17.12
CA ASN A 171 -45.08 -13.59 -18.35
C ASN A 171 -44.83 -14.48 -19.57
N LEU A 172 -43.64 -15.07 -19.67
CA LEU A 172 -43.30 -16.05 -20.70
C LEU A 172 -44.17 -17.32 -20.58
N GLY A 173 -44.37 -17.81 -19.36
CA GLY A 173 -45.23 -18.95 -19.07
C GLY A 173 -46.66 -18.72 -19.56
N SER A 174 -47.27 -17.59 -19.17
CA SER A 174 -48.62 -17.21 -19.61
C SER A 174 -48.71 -17.08 -21.14
N TRP A 175 -47.70 -16.50 -21.79
CA TRP A 175 -47.65 -16.40 -23.25
C TRP A 175 -47.53 -17.77 -23.94
N LEU A 176 -46.68 -18.66 -23.42
CA LEU A 176 -46.55 -20.03 -23.90
C LEU A 176 -47.81 -20.85 -23.65
N GLU A 177 -48.53 -20.64 -22.55
CA GLU A 177 -49.80 -21.31 -22.28
C GLU A 177 -50.85 -20.95 -23.35
N MET A 178 -50.87 -19.68 -23.79
CA MET A 178 -51.76 -19.24 -24.87
C MET A 178 -51.41 -19.85 -26.24
N LYS A 179 -50.11 -19.99 -26.57
CA LYS A 179 -49.68 -20.46 -27.90
C LYS A 179 -49.47 -21.98 -28.00
N ARG A 180 -48.88 -22.59 -26.97
CA ARG A 180 -48.42 -23.99 -26.92
C ARG A 180 -48.50 -24.55 -25.49
N ARG A 181 -49.72 -24.75 -25.00
CA ARG A 181 -50.02 -25.20 -23.62
C ARG A 181 -49.20 -26.40 -23.12
N ALA A 182 -48.99 -27.41 -23.96
CA ALA A 182 -48.23 -28.61 -23.60
C ALA A 182 -46.75 -28.32 -23.29
N LEU A 183 -46.17 -27.26 -23.87
CA LEU A 183 -44.76 -26.91 -23.68
C LEU A 183 -44.53 -25.88 -22.58
N ALA A 184 -45.57 -25.18 -22.10
CA ALA A 184 -45.40 -24.03 -21.21
C ALA A 184 -44.74 -24.39 -19.87
N LYS A 185 -45.34 -25.32 -19.12
CA LYS A 185 -44.81 -25.80 -17.83
C LYS A 185 -43.40 -26.41 -17.92
N PRO A 186 -43.09 -27.34 -18.85
CA PRO A 186 -41.74 -27.89 -18.94
C PRO A 186 -40.72 -26.82 -19.36
N SER A 187 -41.08 -25.89 -20.26
CA SER A 187 -40.16 -24.82 -20.70
C SER A 187 -39.82 -23.86 -19.55
N VAL A 188 -40.82 -23.42 -18.77
CA VAL A 188 -40.61 -22.56 -17.61
C VAL A 188 -39.83 -23.30 -16.51
N GLY A 189 -40.11 -24.59 -16.29
CA GLY A 189 -39.36 -25.42 -15.34
C GLY A 189 -37.88 -25.53 -15.70
N VAL A 190 -37.58 -25.87 -16.96
CA VAL A 190 -36.20 -25.94 -17.47
C VAL A 190 -35.51 -24.58 -17.36
N LEU A 191 -36.17 -23.49 -17.79
CA LEU A 191 -35.60 -22.16 -17.72
C LEU A 191 -35.33 -21.70 -16.28
N SER A 192 -36.21 -22.08 -15.33
CA SER A 192 -36.00 -21.79 -13.90
C SER A 192 -34.77 -22.53 -13.36
N VAL A 193 -34.56 -23.79 -13.74
CA VAL A 193 -33.35 -24.54 -13.39
C VAL A 193 -32.10 -23.90 -14.01
N ILE A 194 -32.16 -23.47 -15.27
CA ILE A 194 -31.06 -22.75 -15.93
C ILE A 194 -30.72 -21.46 -15.17
N VAL A 195 -31.73 -20.64 -14.85
CA VAL A 195 -31.56 -19.39 -14.09
C VAL A 195 -30.94 -19.67 -12.72
N LEU A 196 -31.40 -20.69 -11.99
CA LEU A 196 -30.80 -21.08 -10.72
C LEU A 196 -29.35 -21.53 -10.92
N GLY A 197 -29.07 -22.30 -11.96
CA GLY A 197 -27.70 -22.70 -12.33
C GLY A 197 -26.79 -21.52 -12.66
N LEU A 198 -27.32 -20.46 -13.28
CA LEU A 198 -26.56 -19.24 -13.56
C LEU A 198 -26.11 -18.51 -12.28
N THR A 199 -26.77 -18.73 -11.13
CA THR A 199 -26.31 -18.16 -9.84
C THR A 199 -25.03 -18.83 -9.31
N ILE A 200 -24.66 -20.00 -9.84
CA ILE A 200 -23.38 -20.68 -9.53
C ILE A 200 -22.21 -19.91 -10.15
N LEU A 201 -22.39 -19.24 -11.28
CA LEU A 201 -21.32 -18.49 -11.95
C LEU A 201 -20.73 -17.35 -11.10
N PRO A 202 -21.53 -16.41 -10.54
CA PRO A 202 -20.99 -15.39 -9.64
C PRO A 202 -20.46 -15.99 -8.32
N LEU A 203 -21.02 -17.11 -7.84
CA LEU A 203 -20.48 -17.82 -6.68
C LEU A 203 -19.08 -18.38 -6.96
N ASN A 204 -18.89 -19.06 -8.09
CA ASN A 204 -17.60 -19.59 -8.53
C ASN A 204 -16.59 -18.45 -8.77
N LYS A 205 -17.04 -17.35 -9.40
CA LYS A 205 -16.22 -16.15 -9.56
C LYS A 205 -15.78 -15.59 -8.21
N GLY A 206 -16.68 -15.50 -7.22
CA GLY A 206 -16.35 -15.03 -5.87
C GLY A 206 -15.41 -15.96 -5.09
N LEU A 207 -15.58 -17.28 -5.25
CA LEU A 207 -14.70 -18.29 -4.63
C LEU A 207 -13.28 -18.31 -5.22
N HIS A 208 -13.13 -17.86 -6.46
CA HIS A 208 -11.84 -17.79 -7.17
C HIS A 208 -11.44 -16.34 -7.51
N SER A 209 -12.02 -15.33 -6.86
CA SER A 209 -11.64 -13.93 -7.04
C SER A 209 -10.54 -13.52 -6.06
N HIS A 210 -10.17 -12.25 -6.13
CA HIS A 210 -9.33 -11.54 -5.15
C HIS A 210 -9.80 -11.69 -3.69
N ASN A 211 -11.04 -12.14 -3.44
CA ASN A 211 -11.56 -12.39 -2.10
C ASN A 211 -11.07 -13.69 -1.48
N ASN A 212 -10.62 -14.65 -2.29
CA ASN A 212 -10.03 -15.88 -1.77
C ASN A 212 -8.56 -15.65 -1.39
N ARG A 213 -8.34 -15.44 -0.09
CA ARG A 213 -7.01 -15.26 0.53
C ARG A 213 -6.41 -16.58 1.00
N SER A 214 -6.96 -17.73 0.61
CA SER A 214 -6.45 -19.03 1.02
C SER A 214 -4.99 -19.21 0.60
N GLY A 215 -4.15 -19.68 1.52
CA GLY A 215 -2.72 -19.83 1.28
C GLY A 215 -1.92 -18.52 1.36
N ASN A 216 -2.56 -17.36 1.58
CA ASN A 216 -1.85 -16.12 1.85
C ASN A 216 -1.38 -16.09 3.32
N TYR A 217 -0.17 -16.58 3.55
CA TYR A 217 0.49 -16.56 4.86
C TYR A 217 1.32 -15.29 5.09
N LEU A 218 1.29 -14.31 4.17
CA LEU A 218 2.15 -13.14 4.25
C LEU A 218 1.97 -12.35 5.55
N PRO A 219 0.76 -12.02 6.04
CA PRO A 219 0.61 -11.28 7.28
C PRO A 219 1.25 -12.01 8.49
N TRP A 220 1.09 -13.34 8.54
CA TRP A 220 1.67 -14.18 9.59
C TRP A 220 3.19 -14.22 9.49
N ASP A 221 3.73 -14.50 8.30
CA ASP A 221 5.19 -14.62 8.08
C ASP A 221 5.89 -13.27 8.25
N TYR A 222 5.25 -12.18 7.83
CA TYR A 222 5.73 -10.82 8.04
C TYR A 222 5.81 -10.47 9.53
N ALA A 223 4.77 -10.79 10.30
CA ALA A 223 4.78 -10.61 11.74
C ALA A 223 5.85 -11.46 12.43
N TRP A 224 5.99 -12.72 12.01
CA TRP A 224 7.03 -13.62 12.53
C TRP A 224 8.42 -13.05 12.26
N ASN A 225 8.69 -12.60 11.03
CA ASN A 225 10.00 -12.07 10.64
C ASN A 225 10.32 -10.78 11.39
N LEU A 226 9.32 -9.89 11.55
CA LEU A 226 9.48 -8.64 12.28
C LEU A 226 9.72 -8.88 13.78
N LEU A 227 8.94 -9.73 14.46
CA LEU A 227 9.18 -10.07 15.88
C LEU A 227 10.54 -10.74 16.07
N ASN A 228 10.92 -11.66 15.19
CA ASN A 228 12.21 -12.38 15.27
C ASN A 228 13.42 -11.54 14.85
N SER A 229 13.20 -10.31 14.38
CA SER A 229 14.26 -9.32 14.19
C SER A 229 14.68 -8.69 15.53
N CYS A 230 13.79 -8.64 16.51
CA CYS A 230 14.05 -8.03 17.81
C CYS A 230 14.70 -8.99 18.80
N ASP A 231 15.59 -8.44 19.64
CA ASP A 231 16.12 -9.10 20.84
C ASP A 231 15.03 -9.40 21.87
N LYS A 232 15.39 -10.22 22.87
CA LYS A 232 14.50 -10.56 23.98
C LYS A 232 14.09 -9.31 24.77
N ASP A 233 12.83 -9.23 25.18
CA ASP A 233 12.26 -8.15 26.00
C ASP A 233 12.34 -6.76 25.31
N ALA A 234 12.50 -6.72 23.99
CA ALA A 234 12.63 -5.47 23.24
C ALA A 234 11.34 -4.65 23.18
N ILE A 235 11.47 -3.36 22.90
CA ILE A 235 10.38 -2.45 22.54
C ILE A 235 10.51 -2.16 21.05
N ILE A 236 9.44 -2.38 20.27
CA ILE A 236 9.41 -2.05 18.85
C ILE A 236 8.32 -1.03 18.53
N PHE A 237 8.70 0.07 17.88
CA PHE A 237 7.78 1.04 17.32
C PHE A 237 7.30 0.62 15.93
N THR A 238 5.99 0.58 15.72
CA THR A 238 5.32 0.30 14.44
C THR A 238 4.46 1.49 14.00
N ASN A 239 4.07 1.55 12.73
CA ASN A 239 3.46 2.77 12.17
C ASN A 239 1.94 2.64 11.93
N GLY A 240 1.42 1.46 11.58
CA GLY A 240 0.04 1.32 11.13
C GLY A 240 -0.60 -0.04 11.41
N ASP A 241 -1.75 -0.28 10.79
CA ASP A 241 -2.55 -1.47 11.09
C ASP A 241 -1.90 -2.73 10.48
N ASN A 242 -1.35 -2.60 9.26
CA ASN A 242 -0.80 -3.71 8.47
C ASN A 242 0.49 -4.32 9.05
N ASP A 243 1.26 -3.56 9.82
CA ASP A 243 2.44 -4.06 10.53
C ASP A 243 2.15 -4.37 12.01
N THR A 244 1.17 -3.73 12.64
CA THR A 244 0.91 -3.90 14.09
C THR A 244 -0.04 -5.06 14.39
N PHE A 245 -1.20 -5.13 13.74
CA PHE A 245 -2.22 -6.13 14.09
C PHE A 245 -1.75 -7.57 13.88
N PRO A 246 -1.00 -7.89 12.79
CA PRO A 246 -0.42 -9.22 12.66
C PRO A 246 0.54 -9.60 13.80
N LEU A 247 1.31 -8.65 14.36
CA LEU A 247 2.18 -8.90 15.52
C LEU A 247 1.34 -9.22 16.75
N TRP A 248 0.33 -8.40 17.04
CA TRP A 248 -0.57 -8.64 18.17
C TRP A 248 -1.35 -9.95 18.05
N PHE A 249 -1.72 -10.36 16.83
CA PHE A 249 -2.30 -11.67 16.59
C PHE A 249 -1.33 -12.78 16.99
N LEU A 250 -0.07 -12.72 16.55
CA LEU A 250 0.94 -13.73 16.92
C LEU A 250 1.16 -13.78 18.44
N GLN A 251 1.16 -12.64 19.12
CA GLN A 251 1.36 -12.58 20.57
C GLN A 251 0.13 -13.07 21.32
N SER A 252 -1.04 -12.52 21.02
CA SER A 252 -2.26 -12.76 21.81
C SER A 252 -2.88 -14.13 21.55
N VAL A 253 -2.84 -14.60 20.30
CA VAL A 253 -3.50 -15.83 19.86
C VAL A 253 -2.50 -16.97 19.74
N GLU A 254 -1.41 -16.79 18.99
CA GLU A 254 -0.43 -17.85 18.72
C GLU A 254 0.61 -18.03 19.83
N LYS A 255 0.66 -17.12 20.81
CA LYS A 255 1.59 -17.17 21.96
C LYS A 255 3.06 -17.16 21.53
N ILE A 256 3.37 -16.36 20.52
CA ILE A 256 4.72 -16.21 19.96
C ILE A 256 5.28 -14.84 20.34
N ARG A 257 6.52 -14.83 20.87
CA ARG A 257 7.28 -13.62 21.21
C ARG A 257 6.47 -12.63 22.06
N GLU A 258 5.76 -13.15 23.07
CA GLU A 258 5.03 -12.34 24.06
C GLU A 258 5.97 -11.43 24.89
N ASP A 259 7.29 -11.63 24.81
CA ASP A 259 8.33 -10.80 25.43
C ASP A 259 8.49 -9.42 24.76
N VAL A 260 8.17 -9.28 23.47
CA VAL A 260 8.38 -8.03 22.72
C VAL A 260 7.23 -7.06 22.95
N ARG A 261 7.52 -5.84 23.38
CA ARG A 261 6.53 -4.76 23.53
C ARG A 261 6.31 -4.05 22.20
N VAL A 262 5.16 -4.31 21.56
CA VAL A 262 4.78 -3.70 20.27
C VAL A 262 4.02 -2.39 20.50
N VAL A 263 4.64 -1.27 20.11
CA VAL A 263 4.14 0.10 20.32
C VAL A 263 3.75 0.73 18.99
N ASN A 264 2.46 0.93 18.76
CA ASN A 264 1.93 1.55 17.55
C ASN A 264 1.92 3.08 17.66
N LEU A 265 2.63 3.75 16.75
CA LEU A 265 2.78 5.21 16.72
C LEU A 265 1.50 5.96 16.32
N SER A 266 0.53 5.31 15.67
CA SER A 266 -0.77 5.94 15.41
C SER A 266 -1.63 5.96 16.68
N LEU A 267 -1.66 4.86 17.42
CA LEU A 267 -2.46 4.69 18.65
C LEU A 267 -1.85 5.38 19.88
N ILE A 268 -0.53 5.56 19.92
CA ILE A 268 0.16 6.30 21.00
C ILE A 268 -0.28 7.77 21.12
N ASN A 269 -1.03 8.29 20.15
CA ASN A 269 -1.66 9.59 20.26
C ASN A 269 -2.92 9.58 21.15
N THR A 270 -3.32 8.43 21.72
CA THR A 270 -4.51 8.27 22.55
C THR A 270 -4.16 7.92 24.01
N ASN A 271 -4.82 8.58 24.97
CA ASN A 271 -4.50 8.43 26.39
C ASN A 271 -4.72 7.01 26.91
N TRP A 272 -5.79 6.33 26.46
CA TRP A 272 -6.10 4.96 26.88
C TRP A 272 -4.97 4.00 26.49
N TYR A 273 -4.42 4.15 25.27
CA TYR A 273 -3.37 3.27 24.77
C TYR A 273 -2.06 3.48 25.53
N ILE A 274 -1.68 4.74 25.80
CA ILE A 274 -0.50 5.04 26.63
C ILE A 274 -0.63 4.41 28.02
N LYS A 275 -1.80 4.51 28.65
CA LYS A 275 -2.07 3.89 29.96
C LYS A 275 -2.03 2.36 29.91
N GLN A 276 -2.62 1.75 28.88
CA GLN A 276 -2.58 0.29 28.70
C GLN A 276 -1.14 -0.22 28.54
N MET A 277 -0.34 0.42 27.69
CA MET A 277 1.08 0.07 27.51
C MET A 277 1.87 0.15 28.81
N LYS A 278 1.65 1.22 29.59
CA LYS A 278 2.33 1.44 30.87
C LYS A 278 1.96 0.39 31.91
N HIS A 279 0.67 0.14 32.10
CA HIS A 279 0.17 -0.67 33.23
C HIS A 279 0.08 -2.16 32.92
N GLN A 280 -0.22 -2.55 31.68
CA GLN A 280 -0.41 -3.95 31.30
C GLN A 280 0.82 -4.56 30.61
N TRP A 281 1.51 -3.80 29.76
CA TRP A 281 2.63 -4.34 28.95
C TRP A 281 4.01 -4.00 29.53
N GLY A 282 4.06 -3.17 30.58
CA GLY A 282 5.30 -2.76 31.23
C GLY A 282 6.22 -1.96 30.32
N VAL A 283 5.67 -1.16 29.39
CA VAL A 283 6.48 -0.21 28.62
C VAL A 283 6.99 0.88 29.58
N PRO A 284 8.30 1.16 29.62
CA PRO A 284 8.87 2.16 30.53
C PRO A 284 8.37 3.55 30.14
N ILE A 285 7.41 4.07 30.90
CA ILE A 285 6.79 5.39 30.71
C ILE A 285 6.85 6.12 32.05
N SER A 286 7.58 7.24 32.09
CA SER A 286 7.77 8.01 33.33
C SER A 286 6.61 8.94 33.65
N PHE A 287 5.79 9.30 32.66
CA PHE A 287 4.61 10.15 32.88
C PHE A 287 3.59 9.50 33.81
N THR A 288 3.08 10.27 34.75
CA THR A 288 1.93 9.91 35.57
C THR A 288 0.64 9.91 34.74
N ASP A 289 -0.38 9.20 35.20
CA ASP A 289 -1.65 9.09 34.47
C ASP A 289 -2.33 10.45 34.28
N LYS A 290 -2.13 11.39 35.21
CA LYS A 290 -2.60 12.78 35.10
C LYS A 290 -1.84 13.58 34.05
N GLU A 291 -0.55 13.30 33.85
CA GLU A 291 0.24 13.93 32.80
C GLU A 291 -0.15 13.38 31.43
N ILE A 292 -0.36 12.07 31.33
CA ILE A 292 -0.89 11.40 30.13
C ILE A 292 -2.23 12.04 29.73
N ASP A 293 -3.15 12.24 30.68
CA ASP A 293 -4.46 12.84 30.41
C ASP A 293 -4.39 14.30 29.91
N ARG A 294 -3.26 14.97 30.13
CA ARG A 294 -3.03 16.37 29.74
C ARG A 294 -2.12 16.49 28.51
N LEU A 295 -1.71 15.38 27.90
CA LEU A 295 -0.88 15.41 26.70
C LEU A 295 -1.60 16.17 25.58
N SER A 296 -0.85 17.07 24.96
CA SER A 296 -1.29 17.85 23.82
C SER A 296 -0.09 18.14 22.93
N PHE A 297 -0.35 18.65 21.73
CA PHE A 297 0.71 19.20 20.88
C PHE A 297 1.49 20.28 21.64
N ARG A 298 2.83 20.21 21.57
CA ARG A 298 3.72 21.24 22.11
C ARG A 298 4.42 21.96 20.98
N ARG A 299 4.67 23.26 21.14
CA ARG A 299 5.57 24.01 20.25
C ARG A 299 6.93 24.14 20.91
N THR A 300 7.99 23.77 20.21
CA THR A 300 9.36 24.03 20.66
C THR A 300 9.70 25.52 20.51
N GLU A 301 10.76 25.98 21.17
CA GLU A 301 11.27 27.35 21.04
C GLU A 301 11.59 27.72 19.57
N ASP A 302 12.00 26.73 18.78
CA ASP A 302 12.28 26.85 17.34
C ASP A 302 11.01 26.87 16.45
N GLY A 303 9.81 26.87 17.06
CA GLY A 303 8.53 26.90 16.35
C GLY A 303 8.05 25.56 15.77
N LYS A 304 8.78 24.45 15.98
CA LYS A 304 8.35 23.11 15.54
C LYS A 304 7.23 22.59 16.43
N ILE A 305 6.24 21.91 15.83
CA ILE A 305 5.17 21.23 16.57
C ILE A 305 5.63 19.81 16.88
N LEU A 306 5.77 19.49 18.17
CA LEU A 306 5.94 18.13 18.67
C LEU A 306 4.57 17.48 18.83
N ARG A 307 4.38 16.36 18.12
CA ARG A 307 3.17 15.52 18.23
C ARG A 307 3.20 14.77 19.56
N ILE A 308 2.07 14.16 19.93
CA ILE A 308 2.00 13.31 21.13
C ILE A 308 2.94 12.10 20.96
N GLN A 309 2.92 11.46 19.79
CA GLN A 309 3.86 10.38 19.46
C GLN A 309 5.34 10.76 19.63
N ASP A 310 5.75 11.96 19.23
CA ASP A 310 7.15 12.39 19.33
C ASP A 310 7.54 12.55 20.82
N GLN A 311 6.66 13.16 21.62
CA GLN A 311 6.84 13.28 23.07
C GLN A 311 6.90 11.92 23.77
N MET A 312 6.15 10.94 23.29
CA MET A 312 6.12 9.60 23.87
C MET A 312 7.33 8.76 23.47
N ILE A 313 7.85 8.90 22.24
CA ILE A 313 9.14 8.30 21.86
C ILE A 313 10.24 8.83 22.78
N ASP A 314 10.33 10.15 22.95
CA ASP A 314 11.29 10.78 23.87
C ASP A 314 11.15 10.22 25.30
N ASN A 315 9.91 10.17 25.82
CA ASN A 315 9.64 9.68 27.16
C ASN A 315 10.03 8.21 27.36
N ILE A 316 9.69 7.34 26.40
CA ILE A 316 10.00 5.91 26.47
C ILE A 316 11.50 5.69 26.40
N LEU A 317 12.21 6.37 25.49
CA LEU A 317 13.66 6.26 25.38
C LEU A 317 14.38 6.72 26.66
N GLU A 318 13.93 7.82 27.26
CA GLU A 318 14.52 8.35 28.51
C GLU A 318 14.18 7.47 29.72
N ALA A 319 12.93 7.06 29.87
CA ALA A 319 12.49 6.23 30.99
C ALA A 319 13.07 4.80 30.92
N ASN A 320 13.28 4.28 29.71
CA ASN A 320 13.92 2.98 29.50
C ASN A 320 15.37 2.96 29.98
N ASN A 321 16.10 4.07 29.90
CA ASN A 321 17.50 4.19 30.35
C ASN A 321 18.40 3.01 29.89
N TRP A 322 18.23 2.55 28.64
CA TRP A 322 18.94 1.41 28.06
C TRP A 322 18.71 0.04 28.76
N GLU A 323 17.65 -0.11 29.54
CA GLU A 323 17.25 -1.38 30.16
C GLU A 323 16.79 -2.40 29.11
N TYR A 324 15.92 -1.99 28.18
CA TYR A 324 15.42 -2.81 27.09
C TYR A 324 15.97 -2.35 25.73
N PRO A 325 16.28 -3.27 24.80
CA PRO A 325 16.55 -2.93 23.41
C PRO A 325 15.35 -2.21 22.76
N VAL A 326 15.61 -1.13 22.03
CA VAL A 326 14.55 -0.36 21.36
C VAL A 326 14.74 -0.43 19.85
N TYR A 327 13.64 -0.65 19.13
CA TYR A 327 13.62 -0.83 17.69
C TYR A 327 12.54 0.04 17.02
N PHE A 328 12.77 0.39 15.77
CA PHE A 328 11.76 0.89 14.85
C PHE A 328 11.55 -0.13 13.73
N ALA A 329 10.30 -0.49 13.42
CA ALA A 329 10.02 -1.34 12.27
C ALA A 329 10.43 -0.66 10.95
N VAL A 330 10.78 -1.45 9.93
CA VAL A 330 11.14 -0.93 8.59
C VAL A 330 10.04 -0.11 7.91
N THR A 331 8.79 -0.28 8.36
CA THR A 331 7.59 0.44 7.92
C THR A 331 7.43 1.84 8.54
N VAL A 332 8.22 2.16 9.57
CA VAL A 332 8.21 3.50 10.17
C VAL A 332 8.93 4.47 9.22
N SER A 333 8.26 5.55 8.82
CA SER A 333 8.84 6.60 7.99
C SER A 333 9.88 7.41 8.75
N SER A 334 10.86 7.99 8.05
CA SER A 334 11.92 8.81 8.64
C SER A 334 11.40 9.98 9.46
N GLU A 335 10.28 10.58 9.07
CA GLU A 335 9.60 11.66 9.80
C GLU A 335 9.04 11.24 11.18
N ASN A 336 8.90 9.94 11.42
CA ASN A 336 8.45 9.36 12.67
C ASN A 336 9.62 8.78 13.51
N LYS A 337 10.85 8.83 12.99
CA LYS A 337 12.09 8.44 13.69
C LYS A 337 12.78 9.68 14.25
N VAL A 338 12.11 10.31 15.20
CA VAL A 338 12.54 11.60 15.77
C VAL A 338 12.78 11.45 17.27
N TYR A 339 13.88 12.04 17.74
CA TYR A 339 14.20 12.18 19.16
C TYR A 339 14.58 13.63 19.45
N LYS A 340 13.92 14.26 20.43
CA LYS A 340 14.11 15.68 20.80
C LYS A 340 14.08 16.63 19.60
N GLY A 341 13.16 16.38 18.66
CA GLY A 341 12.95 17.21 17.47
C GLY A 341 14.01 17.06 16.37
N LYS A 342 14.91 16.08 16.48
CA LYS A 342 15.94 15.73 15.48
C LYS A 342 15.77 14.29 15.00
N SER A 343 16.23 14.01 13.78
CA SER A 343 16.28 12.63 13.28
C SER A 343 17.18 11.77 14.18
N ILE A 344 16.75 10.54 14.46
CA ILE A 344 17.58 9.53 15.15
C ILE A 344 18.21 8.54 14.16
N GLU A 345 18.07 8.73 12.83
CA GLU A 345 18.50 7.73 11.85
C GLU A 345 20.00 7.40 11.88
N ASP A 346 20.86 8.35 12.23
CA ASP A 346 22.30 8.12 12.40
C ASP A 346 22.62 7.19 13.60
N HIS A 347 21.65 6.95 14.47
CA HIS A 347 21.74 6.04 15.62
C HIS A 347 20.93 4.75 15.40
N LEU A 348 20.57 4.45 14.15
CA LEU A 348 19.82 3.25 13.80
C LEU A 348 20.69 2.24 13.07
N ARG A 349 20.70 1.01 13.58
CA ARG A 349 21.34 -0.14 12.94
C ARG A 349 20.28 -1.14 12.50
N MET A 350 20.27 -1.49 11.22
CA MET A 350 19.35 -2.50 10.69
C MET A 350 19.77 -3.91 11.16
N GLU A 351 18.83 -4.60 11.81
CA GLU A 351 18.94 -5.98 12.29
C GLU A 351 17.66 -6.72 11.87
N GLY A 352 17.71 -7.45 10.75
CA GLY A 352 16.53 -8.05 10.11
C GLY A 352 15.59 -7.00 9.51
N MET A 353 14.31 -7.03 9.92
CA MET A 353 13.25 -6.09 9.51
C MET A 353 13.01 -4.97 10.53
N ALA A 354 13.95 -4.76 11.44
CA ALA A 354 13.86 -3.74 12.46
C ALA A 354 15.17 -2.94 12.54
N TYR A 355 15.04 -1.66 12.86
CA TYR A 355 16.14 -0.73 13.10
C TYR A 355 16.36 -0.59 14.61
N ARG A 356 17.44 -1.16 15.12
CA ARG A 356 17.84 -1.03 16.53
C ARG A 356 18.37 0.38 16.80
N VAL A 357 17.93 0.97 17.91
CA VAL A 357 18.52 2.19 18.45
C VAL A 357 19.84 1.82 19.15
N VAL A 358 20.93 2.44 18.71
CA VAL A 358 22.30 2.19 19.20
C VAL A 358 22.97 3.49 19.64
N LYS A 359 24.07 3.41 20.41
CA LYS A 359 24.79 4.61 20.90
C LYS A 359 25.73 5.18 19.85
N GLU A 360 26.23 4.30 19.00
CA GLU A 360 27.08 4.59 17.86
C GLU A 360 26.35 5.49 16.86
N THR A 361 27.13 6.33 16.18
CA THR A 361 26.66 7.17 15.08
C THR A 361 27.23 6.64 13.77
N GLY A 362 26.38 6.45 12.76
CA GLY A 362 26.81 6.05 11.43
C GLY A 362 25.69 6.15 10.40
N GLU A 363 26.05 6.48 9.17
CA GLU A 363 25.11 6.53 8.05
C GLU A 363 24.76 5.11 7.58
N MET A 364 23.46 4.79 7.54
CA MET A 364 22.93 3.50 7.04
C MET A 364 23.64 2.27 7.65
N MET A 365 23.72 2.21 8.98
CA MET A 365 24.33 1.07 9.66
C MET A 365 23.51 -0.21 9.46
N VAL A 366 24.20 -1.29 9.11
CA VAL A 366 23.64 -2.63 8.91
C VAL A 366 24.57 -3.61 9.59
N GLU A 367 24.04 -4.55 10.37
CA GLU A 367 24.84 -5.62 10.97
C GLU A 367 24.83 -6.85 10.06
N PRO A 368 25.89 -7.10 9.25
CA PRO A 368 25.84 -8.08 8.16
C PRO A 368 25.61 -9.52 8.65
N ASP A 369 26.22 -9.94 9.76
CA ASP A 369 26.11 -11.30 10.26
C ASP A 369 24.70 -11.60 10.79
N ILE A 370 24.15 -10.67 11.59
CA ILE A 370 22.77 -10.78 12.08
C ILE A 370 21.80 -10.75 10.90
N MET A 371 21.94 -9.81 9.98
CA MET A 371 21.08 -9.71 8.79
C MET A 371 21.09 -11.00 7.98
N ARG A 372 22.27 -11.57 7.73
CA ARG A 372 22.40 -12.81 6.97
C ARG A 372 21.71 -13.96 7.68
N ASP A 373 21.95 -14.16 8.97
CA ASP A 373 21.30 -15.23 9.73
C ASP A 373 19.77 -15.08 9.71
N LYS A 374 19.26 -13.86 9.97
CA LYS A 374 17.82 -13.60 9.98
C LYS A 374 17.19 -13.90 8.61
N LEU A 375 17.74 -13.34 7.53
CA LEU A 375 17.18 -13.45 6.19
C LEU A 375 17.22 -14.88 5.62
N PHE A 376 18.24 -15.68 5.97
CA PHE A 376 18.44 -17.00 5.38
C PHE A 376 17.96 -18.16 6.27
N ASN A 377 18.04 -18.03 7.60
CA ASN A 377 17.81 -19.14 8.53
C ASN A 377 16.56 -18.94 9.40
N VAL A 378 16.21 -17.70 9.75
CA VAL A 378 15.12 -17.41 10.71
C VAL A 378 13.82 -17.04 10.01
N PHE A 379 13.91 -16.27 8.92
CA PHE A 379 12.75 -15.73 8.25
C PHE A 379 11.98 -16.77 7.44
N ARG A 380 10.67 -16.56 7.36
CA ARG A 380 9.71 -17.40 6.65
C ARG A 380 9.11 -16.63 5.47
N PHE A 381 8.91 -17.35 4.36
CA PHE A 381 8.45 -16.76 3.11
C PHE A 381 7.44 -17.66 2.38
N ARG A 382 6.47 -18.23 3.10
CA ARG A 382 5.51 -19.18 2.56
C ARG A 382 4.62 -18.49 1.52
N ALA A 383 4.46 -19.15 0.38
CA ALA A 383 3.62 -18.72 -0.74
C ALA A 383 3.91 -17.30 -1.30
N VAL A 384 5.05 -16.70 -0.94
CA VAL A 384 5.45 -15.37 -1.43
C VAL A 384 5.61 -15.38 -2.95
N ASN A 385 6.19 -16.42 -3.52
CA ASN A 385 6.35 -16.59 -4.96
C ASN A 385 5.29 -17.50 -5.62
N ASP A 386 4.24 -17.90 -4.90
CA ASP A 386 3.18 -18.74 -5.48
C ASP A 386 2.19 -17.86 -6.28
N PRO A 387 2.09 -18.01 -7.61
CA PRO A 387 1.17 -17.23 -8.44
C PRO A 387 -0.30 -17.61 -8.24
N LYS A 388 -0.59 -18.74 -7.58
CA LYS A 388 -1.97 -19.16 -7.27
C LYS A 388 -2.53 -18.45 -6.04
N VAL A 389 -1.66 -17.89 -5.20
CA VAL A 389 -2.06 -17.16 -4.00
C VAL A 389 -2.24 -15.70 -4.35
N HIS A 390 -3.47 -15.22 -4.21
CA HIS A 390 -3.81 -13.83 -4.46
C HIS A 390 -3.13 -12.92 -3.42
N LYS A 391 -2.43 -11.91 -3.93
CA LYS A 391 -1.78 -10.84 -3.17
C LYS A 391 -2.34 -9.51 -3.64
N ASP A 392 -2.81 -8.70 -2.70
CA ASP A 392 -3.31 -7.37 -3.02
C ASP A 392 -2.18 -6.33 -3.08
N GLU A 393 -2.55 -5.07 -3.30
CA GLU A 393 -1.59 -3.96 -3.32
C GLU A 393 -0.82 -3.81 -2.00
N ASN A 394 -1.47 -3.98 -0.85
CA ASN A 394 -0.81 -3.85 0.44
C ASN A 394 0.18 -4.99 0.68
N ASP A 395 -0.19 -6.22 0.31
CA ASP A 395 0.69 -7.39 0.33
C ASP A 395 1.96 -7.09 -0.49
N ASN A 396 1.81 -6.61 -1.73
CA ASN A 396 2.94 -6.28 -2.60
C ASN A 396 3.80 -5.14 -2.04
N ARG A 397 3.19 -4.10 -1.44
CA ARG A 397 3.92 -3.00 -0.77
C ARG A 397 4.72 -3.49 0.43
N LEU A 398 4.20 -4.44 1.21
CA LEU A 398 4.94 -5.04 2.33
C LEU A 398 6.08 -5.93 1.85
N LEU A 399 5.88 -6.69 0.75
CA LEU A 399 6.96 -7.50 0.16
C LEU A 399 8.17 -6.65 -0.26
N ALA A 400 7.95 -5.39 -0.66
CA ALA A 400 9.02 -4.46 -0.97
C ALA A 400 10.00 -4.23 0.19
N ASN A 401 9.55 -4.39 1.44
CA ASN A 401 10.42 -4.24 2.61
C ASN A 401 11.45 -5.37 2.71
N TYR A 402 11.10 -6.60 2.29
CA TYR A 402 12.09 -7.68 2.19
C TYR A 402 13.17 -7.32 1.18
N THR A 403 12.79 -6.84 -0.01
CA THR A 403 13.75 -6.35 -1.00
C THR A 403 14.70 -5.31 -0.41
N SER A 404 14.17 -4.31 0.30
CA SER A 404 15.01 -3.31 0.96
C SER A 404 16.00 -3.92 1.97
N CYS A 405 15.57 -4.91 2.77
CA CYS A 405 16.45 -5.58 3.73
C CYS A 405 17.56 -6.39 3.05
N PHE A 406 17.22 -7.18 2.03
CA PHE A 406 18.21 -7.95 1.26
C PHE A 406 19.21 -7.04 0.54
N LEU A 407 18.74 -5.94 -0.06
CA LEU A 407 19.61 -4.99 -0.76
C LEU A 407 20.49 -4.18 0.21
N ALA A 408 20.02 -3.86 1.41
CA ALA A 408 20.84 -3.22 2.43
C ALA A 408 22.01 -4.12 2.87
N LEU A 409 21.76 -5.42 3.06
CA LEU A 409 22.82 -6.39 3.32
C LEU A 409 23.78 -6.51 2.12
N ALA A 410 23.24 -6.65 0.90
CA ALA A 410 24.06 -6.77 -0.29
C ALA A 410 24.94 -5.53 -0.52
N ASP A 411 24.45 -4.32 -0.23
CA ASP A 411 25.23 -3.10 -0.34
C ASP A 411 26.33 -2.98 0.71
N THR A 412 26.07 -3.46 1.93
CA THR A 412 27.08 -3.53 2.99
C THR A 412 28.22 -4.46 2.57
N LEU A 413 27.90 -5.65 2.05
CA LEU A 413 28.88 -6.60 1.52
C LEU A 413 29.62 -6.06 0.29
N ARG A 414 28.92 -5.38 -0.61
CA ARG A 414 29.51 -4.73 -1.80
C ARG A 414 30.52 -3.66 -1.41
N LYS A 415 30.19 -2.80 -0.44
CA LYS A 415 31.12 -1.78 0.12
C LYS A 415 32.36 -2.43 0.75
N ALA A 416 32.21 -3.59 1.37
CA ALA A 416 33.31 -4.41 1.86
C ALA A 416 34.09 -5.16 0.75
N LYS A 417 33.67 -5.03 -0.53
CA LYS A 417 34.20 -5.74 -1.71
C LYS A 417 33.99 -7.26 -1.67
N GLU A 418 33.05 -7.74 -0.86
CA GLU A 418 32.65 -9.14 -0.80
C GLU A 418 31.59 -9.46 -1.87
N TYR A 419 31.95 -9.27 -3.13
CA TYR A 419 31.00 -9.36 -4.26
C TYR A 419 30.33 -10.73 -4.39
N GLY A 420 31.05 -11.82 -4.09
CA GLY A 420 30.50 -13.17 -4.17
C GLY A 420 29.29 -13.35 -3.25
N GLU A 421 29.38 -12.85 -2.02
CA GLU A 421 28.30 -12.90 -1.04
C GLU A 421 27.18 -11.90 -1.36
N ALA A 422 27.53 -10.68 -1.76
CA ALA A 422 26.55 -9.68 -2.21
C ALA A 422 25.68 -10.24 -3.36
N ILE A 423 26.30 -10.91 -4.34
CA ILE A 423 25.59 -11.56 -5.45
C ILE A 423 24.66 -12.66 -4.96
N GLN A 424 25.09 -13.51 -4.02
CA GLN A 424 24.24 -14.57 -3.46
C GLN A 424 23.00 -13.98 -2.76
N VAL A 425 23.20 -12.94 -1.95
CA VAL A 425 22.12 -12.24 -1.25
C VAL A 425 21.12 -11.63 -2.24
N THR A 426 21.60 -10.94 -3.27
CA THR A 426 20.71 -10.33 -4.27
C THR A 426 20.00 -11.38 -5.15
N LYS A 427 20.67 -12.50 -5.49
CA LYS A 427 20.02 -13.62 -6.21
C LYS A 427 18.88 -14.22 -5.39
N LYS A 428 19.11 -14.46 -4.09
CA LYS A 428 18.10 -15.04 -3.20
C LYS A 428 16.80 -14.23 -3.21
N VAL A 429 16.88 -12.91 -3.15
CA VAL A 429 15.68 -12.07 -3.20
C VAL A 429 15.06 -11.98 -4.59
N SER A 430 15.84 -12.05 -5.67
CA SER A 430 15.30 -12.13 -7.04
C SER A 430 14.52 -13.42 -7.30
N GLU A 431 14.91 -14.54 -6.67
CA GLU A 431 14.18 -15.82 -6.75
C GLU A 431 12.93 -15.80 -5.88
N LEU A 432 12.99 -15.11 -4.73
CA LEU A 432 11.87 -14.96 -3.82
C LEU A 432 10.79 -14.02 -4.36
N LEU A 433 11.21 -12.93 -5.00
CA LEU A 433 10.35 -11.86 -5.51
C LEU A 433 10.67 -11.64 -7.01
N PRO A 434 10.29 -12.59 -7.89
CA PRO A 434 10.68 -12.54 -9.29
C PRO A 434 10.10 -11.38 -10.07
N GLU A 435 8.99 -10.80 -9.58
CA GLU A 435 8.30 -9.64 -10.16
C GLU A 435 8.84 -8.29 -9.65
N ASP A 436 9.84 -8.30 -8.76
CA ASP A 436 10.50 -7.09 -8.31
C ASP A 436 11.71 -6.79 -9.21
N TRP A 437 11.71 -5.61 -9.84
CA TRP A 437 12.79 -5.23 -10.75
C TRP A 437 14.08 -4.83 -10.02
N ARG A 438 14.00 -4.40 -8.75
CA ARG A 438 15.12 -3.79 -8.00
C ARG A 438 16.28 -4.77 -7.77
N PRO A 439 16.05 -6.04 -7.37
CA PRO A 439 17.13 -7.04 -7.29
C PRO A 439 17.91 -7.22 -8.58
N TYR A 440 17.23 -7.26 -9.74
CA TYR A 440 17.90 -7.44 -11.02
C TYR A 440 18.73 -6.20 -11.40
N ALA A 441 18.20 -5.00 -11.14
CA ALA A 441 18.95 -3.76 -11.32
C ALA A 441 20.23 -3.73 -10.47
N TYR A 442 20.13 -4.19 -9.21
CA TYR A 442 21.28 -4.27 -8.31
C TYR A 442 22.27 -5.37 -8.71
N LEU A 443 21.80 -6.52 -9.19
CA LEU A 443 22.66 -7.59 -9.73
C LEU A 443 23.51 -7.12 -10.91
N MET A 444 22.95 -6.30 -11.82
CA MET A 444 23.73 -5.74 -12.92
C MET A 444 24.90 -4.89 -12.41
N GLN A 445 24.64 -4.04 -11.42
CA GLN A 445 25.69 -3.24 -10.78
C GLN A 445 26.78 -4.14 -10.17
N LEU A 446 26.38 -5.17 -9.40
CA LEU A 446 27.33 -6.11 -8.79
C LEU A 446 28.16 -6.85 -9.84
N TYR A 447 27.56 -7.27 -10.95
CA TYR A 447 28.25 -7.96 -12.04
C TYR A 447 29.26 -7.06 -12.75
N GLY A 448 28.93 -5.78 -12.97
CA GLY A 448 29.88 -4.81 -13.51
C GLY A 448 30.99 -4.41 -12.54
N GLU A 449 30.76 -4.52 -11.23
CA GLU A 449 31.77 -4.26 -10.20
C GLU A 449 32.69 -5.47 -9.92
N SER A 450 32.27 -6.68 -10.30
CA SER A 450 32.99 -7.94 -10.04
C SER A 450 33.44 -8.67 -11.30
N ASP A 451 33.45 -7.99 -12.44
CA ASP A 451 33.93 -8.49 -13.75
C ASP A 451 33.29 -9.84 -14.16
N GLN A 452 31.99 -10.01 -13.90
CA GLN A 452 31.26 -11.20 -14.35
C GLN A 452 31.13 -11.26 -15.88
N PRO A 453 30.98 -12.45 -16.49
CA PRO A 453 30.83 -12.59 -17.94
C PRO A 453 29.65 -11.78 -18.48
N GLN A 454 29.84 -11.14 -19.64
CA GLN A 454 28.84 -10.26 -20.24
C GLN A 454 27.49 -10.93 -20.46
N ASP A 455 27.49 -12.21 -20.86
CA ASP A 455 26.27 -13.00 -21.03
C ASP A 455 25.41 -13.05 -19.77
N SER A 456 26.02 -12.95 -18.58
CA SER A 456 25.30 -12.91 -17.31
C SER A 456 24.61 -11.57 -17.08
N ILE A 457 25.25 -10.48 -17.50
CA ILE A 457 24.69 -9.11 -17.42
C ILE A 457 23.52 -8.99 -18.38
N ASP A 458 23.69 -9.45 -19.62
CA ASP A 458 22.66 -9.40 -20.67
C ASP A 458 21.42 -10.22 -20.25
N LYS A 459 21.61 -11.41 -19.65
CA LYS A 459 20.51 -12.23 -19.11
C LYS A 459 19.76 -11.55 -17.96
N VAL A 460 20.47 -10.92 -17.03
CA VAL A 460 19.83 -10.20 -15.91
C VAL A 460 19.04 -9.01 -16.43
N PHE A 461 19.58 -8.30 -17.42
CA PHE A 461 18.89 -7.19 -18.06
C PHE A 461 17.61 -7.64 -18.78
N GLU A 462 17.66 -8.71 -19.57
CA GLU A 462 16.49 -9.27 -20.24
C GLU A 462 15.38 -9.60 -19.23
N LYS A 463 15.76 -10.22 -18.10
CA LYS A 463 14.82 -10.55 -17.04
C LYS A 463 14.23 -9.30 -16.38
N ALA A 464 15.07 -8.30 -16.06
CA ALA A 464 14.61 -7.04 -15.49
C ALA A 464 13.64 -6.30 -16.42
N ASN A 465 13.96 -6.25 -17.71
CA ASN A 465 13.12 -5.62 -18.72
C ASN A 465 11.78 -6.36 -18.89
N GLN A 466 11.77 -7.69 -18.85
CA GLN A 466 10.53 -8.47 -18.85
C GLN A 466 9.63 -8.12 -17.66
N VAL A 467 10.21 -8.02 -16.46
CA VAL A 467 9.48 -7.68 -15.22
C VAL A 467 8.86 -6.29 -15.31
N VAL A 468 9.64 -5.30 -15.75
CA VAL A 468 9.15 -3.92 -15.91
C VAL A 468 8.06 -3.83 -16.98
N GLN A 469 8.20 -4.55 -18.10
CA GLN A 469 7.18 -4.59 -19.16
C GLN A 469 5.90 -5.36 -18.78
N ALA A 470 5.99 -6.32 -17.86
CA ALA A 470 4.85 -7.10 -17.40
C ALA A 470 3.92 -6.30 -16.46
N SER A 471 4.47 -5.36 -15.68
CA SER A 471 3.70 -4.58 -14.71
C SER A 471 3.13 -3.29 -15.33
N GLU A 472 1.81 -3.10 -15.26
CA GLU A 472 1.17 -1.84 -15.70
C GLU A 472 1.60 -0.63 -14.83
N GLU A 473 1.96 -0.87 -13.57
CA GLU A 473 2.44 0.17 -12.65
C GLU A 473 3.91 0.55 -12.93
N LEU A 474 4.76 -0.43 -13.24
CA LEU A 474 6.19 -0.20 -13.53
C LEU A 474 6.45 0.26 -14.97
N LYS A 475 5.43 0.27 -15.84
CA LYS A 475 5.53 0.83 -17.20
C LYS A 475 5.74 2.34 -17.23
N SER A 476 5.73 3.04 -16.09
CA SER A 476 6.07 4.46 -16.07
C SER A 476 7.49 4.68 -16.57
N GLU A 477 7.70 5.77 -17.30
CA GLU A 477 8.98 6.09 -17.96
C GLU A 477 10.12 6.11 -16.92
N ASP A 478 9.88 6.66 -15.73
CA ASP A 478 10.85 6.75 -14.61
C ASP A 478 11.56 5.42 -14.24
N PHE A 479 10.85 4.28 -14.21
CA PHE A 479 11.45 3.01 -13.79
C PHE A 479 12.29 2.38 -14.90
N ILE A 480 11.79 2.47 -16.15
CA ILE A 480 12.50 2.00 -17.33
C ILE A 480 13.80 2.81 -17.48
N GLU A 481 13.76 4.13 -17.31
CA GLU A 481 14.95 5.00 -17.38
C GLU A 481 16.03 4.58 -16.38
N ARG A 482 15.67 4.34 -15.11
CA ARG A 482 16.61 3.90 -14.07
C ARG A 482 17.24 2.55 -14.39
N LEU A 483 16.46 1.62 -14.96
CA LEU A 483 16.96 0.31 -15.36
C LEU A 483 18.00 0.43 -16.49
N TYR A 484 17.69 1.18 -17.55
CA TYR A 484 18.62 1.43 -18.64
C TYR A 484 19.83 2.26 -18.19
N PHE A 485 19.68 3.14 -17.20
CA PHE A 485 20.79 3.91 -16.64
C PHE A 485 21.79 2.99 -15.94
N ASN A 486 21.31 2.08 -15.08
CA ASN A 486 22.15 1.09 -14.41
C ASN A 486 22.84 0.16 -15.41
N LEU A 487 22.13 -0.24 -16.47
CA LEU A 487 22.71 -1.04 -17.56
C LEU A 487 23.83 -0.30 -18.28
N GLY A 488 23.58 0.94 -18.73
CA GLY A 488 24.58 1.73 -19.45
C GLY A 488 25.81 2.03 -18.60
N TYR A 489 25.63 2.28 -17.30
CA TYR A 489 26.73 2.42 -16.35
C TYR A 489 27.55 1.12 -16.23
N THR A 490 26.86 -0.02 -16.15
CA THR A 490 27.48 -1.36 -16.12
C THR A 490 28.31 -1.61 -17.38
N TYR A 491 27.74 -1.38 -18.57
CA TYR A 491 28.46 -1.55 -19.85
C TYR A 491 29.70 -0.67 -19.94
N LYS A 492 29.60 0.59 -19.50
CA LYS A 492 30.72 1.53 -19.48
C LYS A 492 31.88 0.98 -18.64
N ARG A 493 31.58 0.41 -17.47
CA ARG A 493 32.59 -0.18 -16.58
C ARG A 493 33.24 -1.42 -17.17
N THR A 494 32.47 -2.26 -17.86
CA THR A 494 32.98 -3.46 -18.55
C THR A 494 33.66 -3.16 -19.89
N GLY A 495 33.93 -1.89 -20.21
CA GLY A 495 34.60 -1.46 -21.45
C GLY A 495 33.74 -1.49 -22.73
N GLN A 496 32.43 -1.70 -22.63
CA GLN A 496 31.50 -1.74 -23.76
C GLN A 496 30.89 -0.36 -24.04
N THR A 497 31.75 0.57 -24.46
CA THR A 497 31.40 1.99 -24.66
C THR A 497 30.20 2.19 -25.58
N GLN A 498 30.09 1.43 -26.68
CA GLN A 498 28.97 1.59 -27.60
C GLN A 498 27.64 1.17 -26.97
N LYS A 499 27.58 0.02 -26.29
CA LYS A 499 26.36 -0.42 -25.60
C LYS A 499 25.96 0.54 -24.47
N ALA A 500 26.93 1.16 -23.82
CA ALA A 500 26.68 2.20 -22.82
C ALA A 500 26.03 3.44 -23.46
N ILE A 501 26.55 3.90 -24.60
CA ILE A 501 25.98 5.00 -25.37
C ILE A 501 24.55 4.67 -25.82
N ASP A 502 24.34 3.48 -26.39
CA ASP A 502 23.03 3.05 -26.87
C ASP A 502 21.98 3.02 -25.74
N SER A 503 22.39 2.57 -24.55
CA SER A 503 21.54 2.55 -23.35
C SER A 503 21.14 3.96 -22.92
N MET A 504 22.09 4.90 -22.90
CA MET A 504 21.82 6.29 -22.50
C MET A 504 21.00 7.05 -23.55
N ASN A 505 21.24 6.81 -24.84
CA ASN A 505 20.42 7.36 -25.92
C ASN A 505 19.00 6.81 -25.88
N ARG A 506 18.81 5.55 -25.49
CA ARG A 506 17.47 4.98 -25.28
C ARG A 506 16.71 5.74 -24.19
N ILE A 507 17.37 6.08 -23.09
CA ILE A 507 16.80 6.91 -22.01
C ILE A 507 16.36 8.26 -22.56
N LEU A 508 17.24 8.99 -23.25
CA LEU A 508 16.92 10.30 -23.80
C LEU A 508 15.85 10.27 -24.90
N ALA A 509 15.67 9.15 -25.59
CA ALA A 509 14.58 8.95 -26.55
C ALA A 509 13.21 8.81 -25.86
N MET A 510 13.17 8.27 -24.64
CA MET A 510 11.96 8.14 -23.81
C MET A 510 11.70 9.45 -23.06
N ASN A 511 12.71 9.94 -22.33
CA ASN A 511 12.66 11.15 -21.55
C ASN A 511 13.80 12.09 -21.92
N LYS A 512 13.44 13.09 -22.72
CA LYS A 512 14.35 14.09 -23.26
C LYS A 512 14.92 15.05 -22.20
N SER A 513 14.43 14.98 -20.96
CA SER A 513 14.84 15.84 -19.84
C SER A 513 15.61 15.08 -18.76
N PHE A 514 15.97 13.80 -19.00
CA PHE A 514 16.68 12.99 -18.01
C PHE A 514 18.17 13.35 -17.92
N ARG A 515 18.48 14.32 -17.05
CA ARG A 515 19.83 14.89 -16.91
C ARG A 515 20.94 13.87 -16.62
N PRO A 516 20.74 12.83 -15.77
CA PRO A 516 21.82 11.87 -15.50
C PRO A 516 22.32 11.13 -16.76
N ALA A 517 21.45 10.84 -17.73
CA ALA A 517 21.87 10.20 -18.99
C ALA A 517 22.68 11.15 -19.87
N LEU A 518 22.31 12.45 -19.90
CA LEU A 518 23.11 13.49 -20.55
C LEU A 518 24.51 13.53 -19.94
N ASP A 519 24.61 13.67 -18.61
CA ASP A 519 25.90 13.78 -17.93
C ASP A 519 26.78 12.54 -18.16
N ALA A 520 26.18 11.35 -18.21
CA ALA A 520 26.87 10.11 -18.53
C ALA A 520 27.41 10.09 -19.97
N LEU A 521 26.63 10.50 -20.96
CA LEU A 521 27.04 10.61 -22.37
C LEU A 521 28.11 11.68 -22.57
N VAL A 522 27.94 12.85 -21.94
CA VAL A 522 28.93 13.92 -21.93
C VAL A 522 30.25 13.39 -21.42
N ASN A 523 30.26 12.67 -20.29
CA ASN A 523 31.48 12.09 -19.75
C ASN A 523 32.13 11.09 -20.73
N ILE A 524 31.33 10.24 -21.41
CA ILE A 524 31.84 9.28 -22.41
C ILE A 524 32.45 10.01 -23.61
N TYR A 525 31.72 10.91 -24.26
CA TYR A 525 32.18 11.61 -25.46
C TYR A 525 33.36 12.54 -25.17
N TYR A 526 33.35 13.22 -24.02
CA TYR A 526 34.45 14.07 -23.59
C TYR A 526 35.73 13.26 -23.33
N THR A 527 35.62 12.08 -22.70
CA THR A 527 36.75 11.17 -22.48
C THR A 527 37.31 10.65 -23.80
N ASN A 528 36.44 10.33 -24.76
CA ASN A 528 36.83 9.87 -26.09
C ASN A 528 37.30 10.99 -27.03
N LYS A 529 37.23 12.26 -26.58
CA LYS A 529 37.52 13.46 -27.38
C LYS A 529 36.67 13.58 -28.66
N ASP A 530 35.44 13.08 -28.60
CA ASP A 530 34.49 13.13 -29.71
C ASP A 530 33.72 14.45 -29.69
N LYS A 531 34.27 15.46 -30.37
CA LYS A 531 33.69 16.81 -30.42
C LYS A 531 32.37 16.85 -31.19
N GLU A 532 32.23 16.04 -32.23
CA GLU A 532 31.05 16.02 -33.10
C GLU A 532 29.85 15.46 -32.34
N ALA A 533 29.99 14.25 -31.76
CA ALA A 533 28.91 13.63 -30.99
C ALA A 533 28.50 14.47 -29.76
N LEU A 534 29.47 15.13 -29.11
CA LEU A 534 29.19 16.01 -27.98
C LEU A 534 28.41 17.28 -28.41
N THR A 535 28.74 17.84 -29.58
CA THR A 535 28.02 19.00 -30.14
C THR A 535 26.58 18.62 -30.49
N GLU A 536 26.39 17.49 -31.19
CA GLU A 536 25.06 16.98 -31.55
C GLU A 536 24.20 16.67 -30.31
N LEU A 537 24.79 16.05 -29.28
CA LEU A 537 24.11 15.74 -28.02
C LEU A 537 23.56 17.01 -27.36
N PHE A 538 24.37 18.07 -27.26
CA PHE A 538 23.92 19.33 -26.66
C PHE A 538 22.92 20.08 -27.53
N GLU A 539 23.05 20.04 -28.87
CA GLU A 539 22.05 20.62 -29.78
C GLU A 539 20.69 19.97 -29.60
N ASN A 540 20.64 18.64 -29.54
CA ASN A 540 19.41 17.89 -29.32
C ASN A 540 18.85 18.14 -27.91
N TRP A 541 19.71 18.18 -26.87
CA TRP A 541 19.27 18.49 -25.50
C TRP A 541 18.63 19.87 -25.40
N ILE A 542 19.27 20.91 -25.94
CA ILE A 542 18.80 22.30 -25.87
C ILE A 542 17.51 22.50 -26.67
N SER A 543 17.34 21.79 -27.80
CA SER A 543 16.09 21.83 -28.56
C SER A 543 14.88 21.39 -27.72
N ASN A 544 15.09 20.54 -26.70
CA ASN A 544 14.02 20.05 -25.83
C ASN A 544 14.04 20.74 -24.44
N ASN A 545 15.18 21.30 -24.02
CA ASN A 545 15.39 21.94 -22.71
C ASN A 545 16.01 23.34 -22.86
N PRO A 546 15.30 24.33 -23.42
CA PRO A 546 15.88 25.62 -23.80
C PRO A 546 16.30 26.50 -22.59
N THR A 547 15.85 26.17 -21.37
CA THR A 547 16.17 26.90 -20.14
C THR A 547 17.44 26.42 -19.44
N ASP A 548 18.09 25.39 -19.95
CA ASP A 548 19.32 24.83 -19.37
C ASP A 548 20.55 25.67 -19.72
N ALA A 549 20.80 26.68 -18.89
CA ALA A 549 21.90 27.63 -19.10
C ALA A 549 23.29 26.95 -19.15
N GLN A 550 23.48 25.83 -18.43
CA GLN A 550 24.74 25.09 -18.44
C GLN A 550 24.98 24.41 -19.79
N ALA A 551 23.95 23.74 -20.32
CA ALA A 551 24.02 23.10 -21.63
C ALA A 551 24.29 24.11 -22.75
N VAL A 552 23.61 25.27 -22.72
CA VAL A 552 23.81 26.36 -23.70
C VAL A 552 25.24 26.91 -23.64
N ALA A 553 25.77 27.14 -22.44
CA ALA A 553 27.14 27.61 -22.26
C ALA A 553 28.16 26.59 -22.81
N MET A 554 27.95 25.30 -22.55
CA MET A 554 28.82 24.23 -23.05
C MET A 554 28.77 24.12 -24.57
N LEU A 555 27.58 24.19 -25.19
CA LEU A 555 27.45 24.18 -26.65
C LEU A 555 28.19 25.37 -27.31
N ASN A 556 28.10 26.56 -26.72
CA ASN A 556 28.81 27.73 -27.20
C ASN A 556 30.34 27.56 -27.09
N GLN A 557 30.83 26.95 -26.00
CA GLN A 557 32.24 26.60 -25.88
C GLN A 557 32.69 25.60 -26.94
N LEU A 558 31.90 24.54 -27.20
CA LEU A 558 32.21 23.53 -28.21
C LEU A 558 32.27 24.12 -29.62
N ARG A 559 31.39 25.05 -29.95
CA ARG A 559 31.37 25.74 -31.25
C ARG A 559 32.53 26.73 -31.44
N SER A 560 33.23 27.11 -30.36
CA SER A 560 34.40 27.99 -30.46
C SER A 560 35.52 27.30 -31.27
N PRO A 561 36.16 28.01 -32.22
CA PRO A 561 37.34 27.49 -32.94
C PRO A 561 38.53 27.22 -32.01
N ASP A 562 38.58 27.87 -30.84
CA ASP A 562 39.65 27.70 -29.83
C ASP A 562 39.38 26.59 -28.82
N PHE A 563 38.29 25.81 -28.99
CA PHE A 563 37.94 24.74 -28.06
C PHE A 563 39.05 23.68 -27.97
N LYS A 564 39.50 23.43 -26.74
CA LYS A 564 40.41 22.34 -26.41
C LYS A 564 39.84 21.53 -25.26
N PHE A 565 39.91 20.21 -25.37
CA PHE A 565 39.58 19.31 -24.26
C PHE A 565 40.54 19.60 -23.09
N SER A 566 39.99 20.01 -21.96
CA SER A 566 40.66 20.24 -20.68
C SER A 566 40.28 19.11 -19.71
N SER A 567 40.41 19.30 -18.39
CA SER A 567 39.87 18.31 -17.44
C SER A 567 38.34 18.25 -17.58
N PRO A 568 37.71 17.07 -17.41
CA PRO A 568 36.27 16.94 -17.55
C PRO A 568 35.53 17.96 -16.66
N PRO A 569 34.42 18.56 -17.13
CA PRO A 569 33.61 19.44 -16.31
C PRO A 569 33.20 18.69 -15.04
N LYS A 570 33.37 19.35 -13.87
CA LYS A 570 32.91 18.82 -12.58
C LYS A 570 31.41 18.91 -12.44
#